data_AF-R0KSZ3-F1
#
_entry.id   AF-R0KSZ3-F1
#
_cell.length_a   1.000
_cell.length_b   1.000
_cell.length_c   1.000
_cell.angle_alpha   90.00
_cell.angle_beta   90.00
_cell.angle_gamma   90.00
#
_symmetry.space_group_name_H-M   'P 1'
#
loop_
_entity.id
_entity.type
_entity.pdbx_description
1 polymer ?
#
loop_
_entity_poly.entity_id
_entity_poly.type
_entity_poly.pdbx_seq_one_letter_code
_entity_poly.pdbx_strand_id
1 'polypeptide(L)'
;MEIVLKENEEYRIEVEETQKYKIMLIEGLAEIKGQELLQSKWYVFKDIKTFIFTFKGCRLKVDGNCKLAYISQNSNVPQIFAFFHFFVSNNFNFQNNKNFLVIGKGRTSFCTTIINYFVRLHKKVLFTELDLKKGNIFPGSLSSICIDSLIDYVQHIKLNNLLSFYYGSYEINNEDLWDIQIDRLVNAIDKKGLDAPHFILGHDTDNKSYKTIIDKFKVDKVIVIGDERMYNVIEVSIPKLYFINTGYTYENTISKSILRYFNGGDNEYTPYSFTVKYKWMIIKIGEEHLAPESALPLGSTRKLGTLLPHETELEEHAILGISEAKNLDDIINLPVVGYVVVVNQANFKILCTQSKLPKYSFLIQSDLKCLDL
;
A
#
# COMPACT_ATOMS: atom_id res chain seq x y z
N MET A 1 -21.32 -12.83 24.11
CA MET A 1 -20.75 -14.20 24.22
C MET A 1 -19.33 -14.10 24.75
N GLU A 2 -18.84 -15.08 25.49
CA GLU A 2 -17.41 -15.16 25.87
C GLU A 2 -16.70 -16.19 25.00
N ILE A 3 -15.44 -15.91 24.65
CA ILE A 3 -14.59 -16.75 23.82
C ILE A 3 -13.26 -16.94 24.55
N VAL A 4 -12.80 -18.17 24.63
CA VAL A 4 -11.49 -18.52 25.20
C VAL A 4 -10.58 -18.96 24.06
N LEU A 5 -9.46 -18.28 23.90
CA LEU A 5 -8.39 -18.69 22.99
C LEU A 5 -7.28 -19.34 23.81
N LYS A 6 -6.78 -20.47 23.34
CA LYS A 6 -5.58 -21.12 23.87
C LYS A 6 -4.33 -20.49 23.26
N GLU A 7 -3.18 -20.89 23.78
CA GLU A 7 -1.88 -20.50 23.23
C GLU A 7 -1.80 -20.77 21.72
N ASN A 8 -1.34 -19.76 20.97
CA ASN A 8 -1.16 -19.75 19.52
C ASN A 8 -2.44 -19.96 18.70
N GLU A 9 -3.62 -19.78 19.31
CA GLU A 9 -4.89 -19.73 18.58
C GLU A 9 -5.22 -18.29 18.13
N GLU A 10 -6.02 -18.20 17.07
CA GLU A 10 -6.60 -16.96 16.59
C GLU A 10 -8.11 -17.04 16.43
N TYR A 11 -8.80 -15.98 16.85
CA TYR A 11 -10.22 -15.79 16.58
C TYR A 11 -10.39 -14.98 15.31
N ARG A 12 -10.90 -15.61 14.25
CA ARG A 12 -11.11 -15.00 12.93
C ARG A 12 -12.52 -14.47 12.80
N ILE A 13 -12.64 -13.30 12.22
CA ILE A 13 -13.93 -12.63 12.00
C ILE A 13 -14.03 -12.09 10.56
N GLU A 14 -15.22 -12.20 10.00
CA GLU A 14 -15.64 -11.49 8.79
C GLU A 14 -16.86 -10.63 9.13
N VAL A 15 -16.68 -9.31 9.06
CA VAL A 15 -17.72 -8.32 9.34
C VAL A 15 -18.02 -7.59 8.03
N GLU A 16 -19.27 -7.65 7.59
CA GLU A 16 -19.73 -6.93 6.40
C GLU A 16 -20.03 -5.46 6.71
N GLU A 17 -20.24 -4.64 5.68
CA GLU A 17 -20.43 -3.18 5.80
C GLU A 17 -21.62 -2.77 6.67
N THR A 18 -22.72 -3.51 6.62
CA THR A 18 -23.92 -3.26 7.44
C THR A 18 -23.84 -3.83 8.85
N GLN A 19 -22.78 -4.57 9.15
CA GLN A 19 -22.59 -5.26 10.41
C GLN A 19 -21.70 -4.46 11.36
N LYS A 20 -21.90 -4.68 12.65
CA LYS A 20 -21.06 -4.12 13.70
C LYS A 20 -20.77 -5.21 14.71
N TYR A 21 -19.48 -5.52 14.85
CA TYR A 21 -19.00 -6.53 15.77
C TYR A 21 -18.05 -5.88 16.77
N LYS A 22 -18.20 -6.18 18.06
CA LYS A 22 -17.36 -5.62 19.11
C LYS A 22 -16.66 -6.73 19.86
N ILE A 23 -15.38 -6.51 20.15
CA ILE A 23 -14.56 -7.45 20.92
C ILE A 23 -13.84 -6.68 22.02
N MET A 24 -13.81 -7.25 23.21
CA MET A 24 -13.09 -6.71 24.36
C MET A 24 -12.23 -7.81 24.97
N LEU A 25 -10.96 -7.50 25.24
CA LEU A 25 -10.08 -8.37 25.99
C LEU A 25 -10.47 -8.31 27.48
N ILE A 26 -10.90 -9.43 28.05
CA ILE A 26 -11.22 -9.55 29.47
C ILE A 26 -9.95 -9.89 30.26
N GLU A 27 -9.18 -10.87 29.77
CA GLU A 27 -8.04 -11.45 30.48
C GLU A 27 -6.99 -11.98 29.49
N GLY A 28 -5.72 -11.96 29.91
CA GLY A 28 -4.58 -12.41 29.12
C GLY A 28 -4.04 -11.33 28.20
N LEU A 29 -3.38 -11.75 27.12
CA LEU A 29 -2.82 -10.88 26.08
C LEU A 29 -3.35 -11.31 24.72
N ALA A 30 -3.73 -10.34 23.90
CA ALA A 30 -4.20 -10.58 22.55
C ALA A 30 -3.79 -9.42 21.64
N GLU A 31 -3.70 -9.67 20.35
CA GLU A 31 -3.31 -8.69 19.36
C GLU A 31 -4.04 -8.85 18.02
N ILE A 32 -4.14 -7.75 17.27
CA ILE A 32 -4.61 -7.73 15.89
C ILE A 32 -3.43 -7.29 15.02
N LYS A 33 -2.85 -8.21 14.23
CA LYS A 33 -1.72 -7.91 13.34
C LYS A 33 -0.61 -7.11 14.07
N GLY A 34 -0.18 -7.61 15.24
CA GLY A 34 0.85 -6.97 16.06
C GLY A 34 0.40 -5.79 16.94
N GLN A 35 -0.81 -5.23 16.77
CA GLN A 35 -1.39 -4.23 17.68
C GLN A 35 -1.95 -4.92 18.93
N GLU A 36 -1.39 -4.62 20.10
CA GLU A 36 -1.87 -5.15 21.38
C GLU A 36 -3.27 -4.61 21.74
N LEU A 37 -4.12 -5.49 22.25
CA LEU A 37 -5.42 -5.11 22.80
C LEU A 37 -5.29 -4.70 24.26
N LEU A 38 -5.91 -3.58 24.60
CA LEU A 38 -6.04 -3.10 25.96
C LEU A 38 -7.16 -3.86 26.66
N GLN A 39 -6.90 -4.31 27.89
CA GLN A 39 -7.92 -4.96 28.71
C GLN A 39 -9.07 -4.00 29.01
N SER A 40 -10.28 -4.53 29.08
CA SER A 40 -11.52 -3.79 29.36
C SER A 40 -11.85 -2.65 28.37
N LYS A 41 -11.24 -2.64 27.18
CA LYS A 41 -11.58 -1.71 26.08
C LYS A 41 -12.36 -2.44 24.99
N TRP A 42 -13.46 -1.84 24.55
CA TRP A 42 -14.19 -2.33 23.37
C TRP A 42 -13.53 -1.85 22.07
N TYR A 43 -13.22 -2.81 21.22
CA TYR A 43 -12.78 -2.62 19.84
C TYR A 43 -13.96 -2.89 18.91
N VAL A 44 -14.16 -2.03 17.91
CA VAL A 44 -15.33 -2.06 17.03
C VAL A 44 -14.86 -2.37 15.62
N PHE A 45 -15.43 -3.42 15.04
CA PHE A 45 -15.12 -3.91 13.72
C PHE A 45 -16.32 -3.68 12.82
N LYS A 46 -16.06 -3.14 11.62
CA LYS A 46 -17.01 -2.90 10.54
C LYS A 46 -16.27 -3.12 9.22
N ASP A 47 -16.95 -3.71 8.23
CA ASP A 47 -16.40 -3.90 6.88
C ASP A 47 -14.96 -4.44 6.85
N ILE A 48 -14.68 -5.44 7.67
CA ILE A 48 -13.32 -5.92 7.90
C ILE A 48 -13.28 -7.43 8.04
N LYS A 49 -12.27 -8.03 7.42
CA LYS A 49 -11.87 -9.41 7.65
C LYS A 49 -10.52 -9.42 8.36
N THR A 50 -10.50 -9.93 9.57
CA THR A 50 -9.30 -9.90 10.41
C THR A 50 -9.32 -11.03 11.43
N PHE A 51 -8.29 -11.08 12.26
CA PHE A 51 -8.15 -12.05 13.34
C PHE A 51 -7.62 -11.38 14.61
N ILE A 52 -7.92 -11.99 15.76
CA ILE A 52 -7.38 -11.66 17.07
C ILE A 52 -6.54 -12.86 17.48
N PHE A 53 -5.23 -12.68 17.64
CA PHE A 53 -4.29 -13.73 17.98
C PHE A 53 -3.82 -13.63 19.43
N THR A 54 -3.41 -14.74 20.03
CA THR A 54 -2.75 -14.76 21.34
C THR A 54 -1.57 -15.73 21.39
N PHE A 55 -0.44 -15.29 21.96
CA PHE A 55 0.72 -16.14 22.21
C PHE A 55 0.58 -17.01 23.46
N LYS A 56 -0.29 -16.64 24.42
CA LYS A 56 -0.32 -17.29 25.75
C LYS A 56 -1.72 -17.70 26.22
N GLY A 57 -2.72 -17.50 25.36
CA GLY A 57 -4.11 -17.67 25.71
C GLY A 57 -4.73 -16.37 26.26
N CYS A 58 -6.02 -16.21 25.99
CA CYS A 58 -6.79 -15.05 26.44
C CYS A 58 -8.29 -15.35 26.52
N ARG A 59 -9.03 -14.45 27.17
CA ARG A 59 -10.49 -14.48 27.20
C ARG A 59 -11.05 -13.19 26.62
N LEU A 60 -11.94 -13.33 25.64
CA LEU A 60 -12.57 -12.24 24.91
C LEU A 60 -14.06 -12.19 25.24
N LYS A 61 -14.60 -10.98 25.38
CA LYS A 61 -16.04 -10.73 25.33
C LYS A 61 -16.40 -10.24 23.94
N VAL A 62 -17.45 -10.79 23.36
CA VAL A 62 -17.95 -10.37 22.04
C VAL A 62 -19.42 -9.95 22.09
N ASP A 63 -19.75 -8.94 21.30
CA ASP A 63 -21.08 -8.34 21.19
C ASP A 63 -21.36 -7.92 19.73
N GLY A 64 -22.61 -8.00 19.29
CA GLY A 64 -23.04 -7.68 17.93
C GLY A 64 -23.02 -8.86 16.95
N ASN A 65 -23.15 -8.54 15.65
CA ASN A 65 -23.30 -9.53 14.57
C ASN A 65 -22.10 -9.45 13.61
N CYS A 66 -21.69 -10.60 13.09
CA CYS A 66 -20.71 -10.73 12.01
C CYS A 66 -21.14 -11.87 11.08
N LYS A 67 -20.69 -11.86 9.83
CA LYS A 67 -20.98 -12.89 8.84
C LYS A 67 -20.40 -14.25 9.24
N LEU A 68 -19.16 -14.24 9.69
CA LEU A 68 -18.44 -15.45 10.06
C LEU A 68 -17.52 -15.16 11.24
N ALA A 69 -17.48 -16.09 12.20
CA ALA A 69 -16.60 -16.04 13.35
C ALA A 69 -16.21 -17.45 13.78
N TYR A 70 -14.92 -17.73 13.93
CA TYR A 70 -14.45 -19.05 14.37
C TYR A 70 -13.04 -18.98 14.96
N ILE A 71 -12.69 -19.96 15.79
CA ILE A 71 -11.35 -20.14 16.34
C ILE A 71 -10.53 -21.01 15.38
N SER A 72 -9.28 -20.63 15.12
CA SER A 72 -8.33 -21.42 14.37
C SER A 72 -7.07 -21.69 15.18
N GLN A 73 -6.57 -22.92 15.10
CA GLN A 73 -5.28 -23.35 15.65
C GLN A 73 -4.13 -23.14 14.66
N ASN A 74 -4.43 -22.79 13.41
CA ASN A 74 -3.44 -22.60 12.36
C ASN A 74 -3.18 -21.10 12.19
N SER A 75 -2.09 -20.60 12.78
CA SER A 75 -1.68 -19.21 12.66
C SER A 75 -0.28 -19.10 12.05
N ASN A 76 -0.08 -18.09 11.20
CA ASN A 76 1.24 -17.72 10.70
C ASN A 76 1.94 -16.68 11.59
N VAL A 77 1.26 -16.13 12.60
CA VAL A 77 1.80 -15.12 13.51
C VAL A 77 3.06 -15.59 14.26
N PRO A 78 3.15 -16.84 14.75
CA PRO A 78 4.39 -17.35 15.35
C PRO A 78 5.59 -17.32 14.40
N GLN A 79 5.38 -17.61 13.11
CA GLN A 79 6.43 -17.57 12.10
C GLN A 79 6.92 -16.13 11.85
N ILE A 80 5.98 -15.19 11.75
CA ILE A 80 6.28 -13.74 11.61
C ILE A 80 7.06 -13.25 12.83
N PHE A 81 6.62 -13.64 14.02
CA PHE A 81 7.26 -13.27 15.27
C PHE A 81 8.67 -13.86 15.40
N ALA A 82 8.88 -15.12 15.00
CA ALA A 82 10.22 -15.72 14.99
C ALA A 82 11.18 -14.96 14.06
N PHE A 83 10.71 -14.53 12.89
CA PHE A 83 11.50 -13.71 11.97
C PHE A 83 11.79 -12.32 12.54
N PHE A 84 10.83 -11.68 13.21
CA PHE A 84 11.07 -10.45 13.97
C PHE A 84 12.08 -10.65 15.11
N HIS A 85 11.94 -11.73 15.87
CA HIS A 85 12.77 -12.05 17.03
C HIS A 85 14.25 -12.26 16.64
N PHE A 86 14.54 -12.72 15.42
CA PHE A 86 15.90 -12.74 14.88
C PHE A 86 16.55 -11.35 14.95
N PHE A 87 15.85 -10.28 14.63
CA PHE A 87 16.39 -8.92 14.74
C PHE A 87 16.60 -8.50 16.19
N VAL A 88 15.66 -8.85 17.07
CA VAL A 88 15.79 -8.59 18.51
C VAL A 88 17.05 -9.26 19.08
N SER A 89 17.27 -10.54 18.76
CA SER A 89 18.44 -11.31 19.21
C SER A 89 19.77 -10.78 18.63
N ASN A 90 19.73 -10.13 17.48
CA ASN A 90 20.88 -9.50 16.83
C ASN A 90 20.99 -8.00 17.13
N ASN A 91 20.35 -7.50 18.20
CA ASN A 91 20.38 -6.09 18.62
C ASN A 91 19.98 -5.11 17.50
N PHE A 92 19.06 -5.51 16.63
CA PHE A 92 18.63 -4.74 15.45
C PHE A 92 19.78 -4.39 14.50
N ASN A 93 20.78 -5.26 14.40
CA ASN A 93 21.78 -5.14 13.35
C ASN A 93 21.16 -5.54 12.00
N PHE A 94 21.02 -4.56 11.11
CA PHE A 94 20.44 -4.76 9.77
C PHE A 94 21.47 -5.08 8.68
N GLN A 95 22.74 -5.32 9.02
CA GLN A 95 23.77 -5.65 8.05
C GLN A 95 23.37 -6.90 7.24
N ASN A 96 23.28 -6.76 5.91
CA ASN A 96 22.83 -7.78 4.94
C ASN A 96 21.43 -8.37 5.26
N ASN A 97 20.62 -7.66 6.03
CA ASN A 97 19.28 -8.06 6.48
C ASN A 97 18.40 -6.83 6.64
N LYS A 98 18.42 -5.95 5.64
CA LYS A 98 17.73 -4.67 5.67
C LYS A 98 16.57 -4.63 4.70
N ASN A 99 16.78 -5.04 3.45
CA ASN A 99 15.82 -4.86 2.36
C ASN A 99 15.11 -6.18 2.03
N PHE A 100 13.79 -6.19 2.17
CA PHE A 100 12.95 -7.38 1.99
C PHE A 100 11.88 -7.14 0.93
N LEU A 101 11.95 -7.88 -0.18
CA LEU A 101 10.88 -7.89 -1.19
C LEU A 101 9.79 -8.86 -0.74
N VAL A 102 8.57 -8.37 -0.50
CA VAL A 102 7.43 -9.16 -0.03
C VAL A 102 6.44 -9.36 -1.18
N ILE A 103 6.17 -10.62 -1.53
CA ILE A 103 5.32 -11.03 -2.67
C ILE A 103 4.36 -12.18 -2.29
N GLY A 104 3.38 -12.50 -3.14
CA GLY A 104 2.38 -13.55 -2.90
C GLY A 104 1.06 -13.08 -2.27
N LYS A 105 0.38 -13.98 -1.55
CA LYS A 105 -0.98 -13.79 -1.01
C LYS A 105 -0.92 -13.52 0.50
N GLY A 106 -1.39 -12.35 0.92
CA GLY A 106 -1.37 -11.92 2.34
C GLY A 106 -0.25 -10.95 2.70
N ARG A 107 0.47 -10.40 1.71
CA ARG A 107 1.59 -9.44 1.88
C ARG A 107 1.28 -8.28 2.79
N THR A 108 0.13 -7.63 2.64
CA THR A 108 -0.28 -6.48 3.46
C THR A 108 -0.41 -6.88 4.93
N SER A 109 -1.07 -8.02 5.22
CA SER A 109 -1.22 -8.52 6.59
C SER A 109 0.12 -8.88 7.21
N PHE A 110 1.01 -9.52 6.43
CA PHE A 110 2.39 -9.80 6.87
C PHE A 110 3.13 -8.51 7.21
N CYS A 111 3.18 -7.54 6.27
CA CYS A 111 3.87 -6.26 6.45
C CYS A 111 3.31 -5.50 7.65
N THR A 112 1.98 -5.40 7.77
CA THR A 112 1.33 -4.73 8.91
C THR A 112 1.77 -5.36 10.24
N THR A 113 1.73 -6.69 10.33
CA THR A 113 2.08 -7.43 11.55
C THR A 113 3.53 -7.21 11.96
N ILE A 114 4.47 -7.36 11.02
CA ILE A 114 5.89 -7.22 11.32
C ILE A 114 6.29 -5.77 11.60
N ILE A 115 5.72 -4.80 10.88
CA ILE A 115 5.95 -3.37 11.13
C ILE A 115 5.49 -3.02 12.54
N ASN A 116 4.30 -3.47 12.95
CA ASN A 116 3.79 -3.23 14.30
C ASN A 116 4.70 -3.81 15.39
N TYR A 117 5.33 -4.98 15.16
CA TYR A 117 6.32 -5.51 16.11
C TYR A 117 7.57 -4.64 16.24
N PHE A 118 8.13 -4.12 15.13
CA PHE A 118 9.24 -3.18 15.19
C PHE A 118 8.88 -1.89 15.91
N VAL A 119 7.72 -1.31 15.58
CA VAL A 119 7.25 -0.05 16.19
C VAL A 119 6.98 -0.21 17.68
N ARG A 120 6.49 -1.37 18.13
CA ARG A 120 6.33 -1.68 19.58
C ARG A 120 7.65 -1.58 20.36
N LEU A 121 8.78 -1.79 19.70
CA LEU A 121 10.12 -1.60 20.27
C LEU A 121 10.76 -0.27 19.83
N HIS A 122 9.94 0.72 19.46
CA HIS A 122 10.34 2.05 19.02
C HIS A 122 11.32 2.06 17.85
N LYS A 123 11.29 1.01 17.00
CA LYS A 123 12.07 0.95 15.78
C LYS A 123 11.24 1.48 14.62
N LYS A 124 11.84 2.39 13.86
CA LYS A 124 11.29 2.86 12.60
C LYS A 124 11.40 1.76 11.56
N VAL A 125 10.46 1.73 10.62
CA VAL A 125 10.47 0.81 9.49
C VAL A 125 10.26 1.60 8.21
N LEU A 126 11.05 1.34 7.19
CA LEU A 126 10.77 1.85 5.86
C LEU A 126 9.79 0.90 5.17
N PHE A 127 8.67 1.42 4.70
CA PHE A 127 7.69 0.65 3.95
C PHE A 127 7.54 1.26 2.57
N THR A 128 7.78 0.45 1.54
CA THR A 128 7.65 0.84 0.13
C THR A 128 6.58 -0.01 -0.52
N GLU A 129 5.60 0.63 -1.14
CA GLU A 129 4.55 -0.01 -1.91
C GLU A 129 4.82 0.18 -3.41
N LEU A 130 5.07 -0.93 -4.09
CA LEU A 130 5.17 -0.99 -5.54
C LEU A 130 3.89 -1.60 -6.16
N ASP A 131 3.00 -2.19 -5.36
CA ASP A 131 1.77 -2.77 -5.88
C ASP A 131 0.74 -1.70 -6.29
N LEU A 132 0.66 -1.48 -7.60
CA LEU A 132 -0.26 -0.53 -8.21
C LEU A 132 -1.75 -0.85 -7.98
N LYS A 133 -2.13 -2.11 -7.73
CA LYS A 133 -3.54 -2.56 -7.71
C LYS A 133 -4.22 -2.31 -6.37
N LYS A 134 -3.55 -2.63 -5.27
CA LYS A 134 -4.21 -2.77 -3.95
C LYS A 134 -4.38 -1.44 -3.21
N GLY A 135 -3.48 -0.49 -3.46
CA GLY A 135 -3.52 0.86 -2.91
C GLY A 135 -3.62 0.88 -1.38
N ASN A 136 -2.67 0.27 -0.69
CA ASN A 136 -2.60 0.40 0.77
C ASN A 136 -2.34 1.87 1.17
N ILE A 137 -1.50 2.56 0.40
CA ILE A 137 -1.27 4.01 0.45
C ILE A 137 -2.21 4.73 -0.51
N PHE A 138 -2.03 4.52 -1.82
CA PHE A 138 -2.91 5.06 -2.86
C PHE A 138 -2.80 4.22 -4.15
N PRO A 139 -3.90 3.80 -4.79
CA PRO A 139 -3.85 3.00 -6.01
C PRO A 139 -3.14 3.71 -7.17
N GLY A 140 -2.43 2.94 -8.01
CA GLY A 140 -1.69 3.48 -9.16
C GLY A 140 -0.51 4.36 -8.79
N SER A 141 0.01 4.24 -7.56
CA SER A 141 1.18 5.00 -7.11
C SER A 141 2.32 4.08 -6.70
N LEU A 142 3.54 4.59 -6.87
CA LEU A 142 4.77 4.05 -6.32
C LEU A 142 5.16 4.89 -5.12
N SER A 143 5.16 4.28 -3.94
CA SER A 143 5.13 5.05 -2.70
C SER A 143 6.09 4.51 -1.65
N SER A 144 6.72 5.39 -0.87
CA SER A 144 7.56 5.01 0.26
C SER A 144 7.35 5.92 1.47
N ILE A 145 7.25 5.31 2.65
CA ILE A 145 6.97 5.99 3.92
C ILE A 145 7.80 5.39 5.05
N CYS A 146 8.30 6.25 5.93
CA CYS A 146 8.92 5.83 7.18
C CYS A 146 7.85 5.73 8.26
N ILE A 147 7.58 4.51 8.73
CA ILE A 147 6.58 4.22 9.76
C ILE A 147 7.27 4.15 11.11
N ASP A 148 6.82 5.00 12.03
CA ASP A 148 7.32 5.12 13.39
C ASP A 148 6.20 5.05 14.45
N SER A 149 4.98 4.80 14.01
CA SER A 149 3.79 4.66 14.85
C SER A 149 2.95 3.46 14.41
N LEU A 150 2.15 2.96 15.34
CA LEU A 150 1.39 1.73 15.15
C LEU A 150 0.43 1.87 13.97
N ILE A 151 0.41 0.86 13.10
CA ILE A 151 -0.62 0.70 12.08
C ILE A 151 -1.83 0.12 12.78
N ASP A 152 -2.79 1.01 13.06
CA ASP A 152 -4.04 0.66 13.74
C ASP A 152 -4.98 -0.09 12.79
N TYR A 153 -5.71 -1.07 13.32
CA TYR A 153 -6.64 -1.90 12.55
C TYR A 153 -7.80 -1.11 11.89
N VAL A 154 -8.12 0.09 12.40
CA VAL A 154 -9.14 1.01 11.87
C VAL A 154 -8.49 2.16 11.12
N GLN A 155 -7.55 2.88 11.76
CA GLN A 155 -6.98 4.11 11.16
C GLN A 155 -5.97 3.83 10.05
N HIS A 156 -5.50 2.59 9.92
CA HIS A 156 -4.47 2.19 8.95
C HIS A 156 -3.17 3.00 9.10
N ILE A 157 -2.40 3.12 8.01
CA ILE A 157 -1.12 3.82 7.97
C ILE A 157 -1.37 5.33 7.98
N LYS A 158 -0.75 6.05 8.91
CA LYS A 158 -0.75 7.51 8.93
C LYS A 158 0.16 8.04 7.82
N LEU A 159 -0.39 8.75 6.84
CA LEU A 159 0.31 9.21 5.64
C LEU A 159 1.14 10.48 5.87
N ASN A 160 2.08 10.43 6.80
CA ASN A 160 2.99 11.56 7.10
C ASN A 160 4.29 11.44 6.31
N ASN A 161 4.75 12.55 5.70
CA ASN A 161 6.02 12.60 4.94
C ASN A 161 6.15 11.51 3.87
N LEU A 162 5.03 11.17 3.23
CA LEU A 162 4.94 10.20 2.15
C LEU A 162 5.74 10.70 0.93
N LEU A 163 6.59 9.85 0.37
CA LEU A 163 7.14 10.04 -0.97
C LEU A 163 6.29 9.22 -1.94
N SER A 164 5.72 9.85 -2.96
CA SER A 164 4.81 9.18 -3.89
C SER A 164 5.04 9.65 -5.32
N PHE A 165 5.18 8.70 -6.24
CA PHE A 165 5.18 8.95 -7.68
C PHE A 165 3.88 8.39 -8.25
N TYR A 166 3.13 9.23 -8.97
CA TYR A 166 1.88 8.81 -9.56
C TYR A 166 2.17 8.13 -10.91
N TYR A 167 1.99 6.81 -10.95
CA TYR A 167 2.15 6.02 -12.16
C TYR A 167 0.88 6.05 -13.01
N GLY A 168 -0.29 6.04 -12.35
CA GLY A 168 -1.56 6.28 -13.02
C GLY A 168 -2.15 5.07 -13.75
N SER A 169 -1.73 3.86 -13.42
CA SER A 169 -2.31 2.61 -13.93
C SER A 169 -2.28 1.54 -12.85
N TYR A 170 -3.16 0.54 -12.95
CA TYR A 170 -3.18 -0.64 -12.08
C TYR A 170 -2.23 -1.74 -12.57
N GLU A 171 -1.70 -1.63 -13.77
CA GLU A 171 -0.77 -2.58 -14.38
C GLU A 171 0.44 -1.85 -14.94
N ILE A 172 1.59 -2.53 -14.95
CA ILE A 172 2.81 -1.99 -15.53
C ILE A 172 2.69 -2.03 -17.07
N ASN A 173 2.08 -1.00 -17.65
CA ASN A 173 1.80 -0.86 -19.09
C ASN A 173 2.84 0.02 -19.81
N ASN A 174 3.61 0.79 -19.05
CA ASN A 174 4.70 1.64 -19.50
C ASN A 174 5.97 1.30 -18.69
N GLU A 175 6.80 0.41 -19.22
CA GLU A 175 8.02 -0.08 -18.55
C GLU A 175 9.03 1.06 -18.32
N ASP A 176 9.18 1.99 -19.27
CA ASP A 176 10.14 3.10 -19.16
C ASP A 176 9.79 4.05 -18.02
N LEU A 177 8.51 4.43 -17.92
CA LEU A 177 8.02 5.29 -16.83
C LEU A 177 8.19 4.61 -15.48
N TRP A 178 7.84 3.32 -15.42
CA TRP A 178 7.99 2.51 -14.22
C TRP A 178 9.46 2.46 -13.77
N ASP A 179 10.37 2.19 -14.70
CA ASP A 179 11.79 2.08 -14.44
C ASP A 179 12.39 3.38 -13.89
N ILE A 180 12.03 4.53 -14.49
CA ILE A 180 12.45 5.86 -14.03
C ILE A 180 11.88 6.18 -12.65
N GLN A 181 10.59 5.94 -12.42
CA GLN A 181 9.97 6.25 -11.13
C GLN A 181 10.54 5.37 -10.01
N ILE A 182 10.84 4.09 -10.28
CA ILE A 182 11.56 3.23 -9.33
C ILE A 182 12.95 3.81 -9.03
N ASP A 183 13.72 4.23 -10.03
CA ASP A 183 15.04 4.84 -9.81
C ASP A 183 14.95 6.10 -8.95
N ARG A 184 13.98 6.96 -9.23
CA ARG A 184 13.76 8.19 -8.45
C ARG A 184 13.38 7.87 -7.00
N LEU A 185 12.52 6.87 -6.80
CA LEU A 185 12.12 6.40 -5.48
C LEU A 185 13.32 5.85 -4.69
N VAL A 186 14.11 4.95 -5.29
CA VAL A 186 15.31 4.37 -4.68
C VAL A 186 16.34 5.45 -4.33
N ASN A 187 16.63 6.36 -5.27
CA ASN A 187 17.58 7.44 -5.04
C ASN A 187 17.16 8.35 -3.88
N ALA A 188 15.87 8.66 -3.77
CA ALA A 188 15.34 9.47 -2.68
C ALA A 188 15.38 8.74 -1.32
N ILE A 189 15.14 7.42 -1.31
CA ILE A 189 15.30 6.56 -0.13
C ILE A 189 16.77 6.52 0.32
N ASP A 190 17.69 6.23 -0.59
CA ASP A 190 19.12 6.13 -0.32
C ASP A 190 19.68 7.46 0.22
N LYS A 191 19.23 8.58 -0.35
CA LYS A 191 19.61 9.93 0.11
C LYS A 191 19.17 10.22 1.55
N LYS A 192 18.05 9.66 2.01
CA LYS A 192 17.62 9.79 3.43
C LYS A 192 18.49 8.97 4.38
N GLY A 193 19.15 7.91 3.89
CA GLY A 193 20.12 7.12 4.67
C GLY A 193 19.56 6.50 5.95
N LEU A 194 18.28 6.09 5.95
CA LEU A 194 17.62 5.55 7.14
C LEU A 194 18.21 4.18 7.52
N ASP A 195 18.69 4.05 8.75
CA ASP A 195 19.07 2.75 9.33
C ASP A 195 17.84 2.06 9.96
N ALA A 196 17.04 1.45 9.09
CA ALA A 196 15.79 0.79 9.44
C ALA A 196 15.56 -0.41 8.51
N PRO A 197 14.85 -1.46 8.95
CA PRO A 197 14.42 -2.52 8.05
C PRO A 197 13.47 -1.92 7.02
N HIS A 198 13.54 -2.44 5.80
CA HIS A 198 12.82 -1.96 4.64
C HIS A 198 11.99 -3.08 4.04
N PHE A 199 10.67 -2.99 4.16
CA PHE A 199 9.74 -3.91 3.55
C PHE A 199 9.17 -3.31 2.27
N ILE A 200 9.44 -3.96 1.15
CA ILE A 200 9.04 -3.56 -0.20
C ILE A 200 7.91 -4.49 -0.62
N LEU A 201 6.67 -4.00 -0.61
CA LEU A 201 5.52 -4.73 -1.08
C LEU A 201 5.51 -4.70 -2.61
N GLY A 202 5.88 -5.82 -3.23
CA GLY A 202 6.04 -5.94 -4.68
C GLY A 202 4.72 -6.04 -5.42
N HIS A 203 4.67 -5.52 -6.65
CA HIS A 203 3.59 -5.78 -7.60
C HIS A 203 3.63 -7.25 -8.06
N ASP A 204 2.47 -7.85 -8.35
CA ASP A 204 2.44 -9.18 -8.95
C ASP A 204 2.85 -9.08 -10.42
N THR A 205 4.05 -9.57 -10.73
CA THR A 205 4.70 -9.40 -12.04
C THR A 205 5.56 -10.62 -12.40
N ASP A 206 6.32 -10.52 -13.49
CA ASP A 206 7.21 -11.54 -14.01
C ASP A 206 8.60 -11.57 -13.35
N ASN A 207 9.38 -12.62 -13.66
CA ASN A 207 10.73 -12.79 -13.11
C ASN A 207 11.70 -11.66 -13.54
N LYS A 208 11.53 -11.06 -14.72
CA LYS A 208 12.35 -9.94 -15.19
C LYS A 208 12.18 -8.74 -14.26
N SER A 209 10.94 -8.36 -13.99
CA SER A 209 10.61 -7.22 -13.13
C SER A 209 11.06 -7.45 -11.68
N TYR A 210 10.92 -8.67 -11.13
CA TYR A 210 11.46 -8.96 -9.80
C TYR A 210 12.97 -8.83 -9.73
N LYS A 211 13.72 -9.27 -10.75
CA LYS A 211 15.18 -9.08 -10.80
C LYS A 211 15.54 -7.59 -10.81
N THR A 212 14.84 -6.78 -11.61
CA THR A 212 15.02 -5.32 -11.61
C THR A 212 14.78 -4.71 -10.23
N ILE A 213 13.70 -5.09 -9.55
CA ILE A 213 13.39 -4.60 -8.19
C ILE A 213 14.50 -5.02 -7.22
N ILE A 214 14.94 -6.29 -7.28
CA ILE A 214 15.99 -6.83 -6.42
C ILE A 214 17.29 -6.05 -6.58
N ASP A 215 17.70 -5.79 -7.83
CA ASP A 215 18.94 -5.09 -8.14
C ASP A 215 18.87 -3.61 -7.72
N LYS A 216 17.79 -2.91 -8.08
CA LYS A 216 17.62 -1.48 -7.77
C LYS A 216 17.52 -1.22 -6.27
N PHE A 217 16.71 -2.00 -5.54
CA PHE A 217 16.55 -1.85 -4.09
C PHE A 217 17.64 -2.54 -3.26
N LYS A 218 18.57 -3.26 -3.90
CA LYS A 218 19.60 -4.07 -3.22
C LYS A 218 18.94 -5.00 -2.18
N VAL A 219 17.96 -5.77 -2.65
CA VAL A 219 17.15 -6.66 -1.79
C VAL A 219 18.03 -7.77 -1.23
N ASP A 220 17.98 -7.97 0.09
CA ASP A 220 18.73 -9.03 0.76
C ASP A 220 18.02 -10.38 0.68
N LYS A 221 16.68 -10.37 0.81
CA LYS A 221 15.85 -11.59 0.78
C LYS A 221 14.49 -11.34 0.15
N VAL A 222 13.97 -12.34 -0.57
CA VAL A 222 12.58 -12.36 -1.04
C VAL A 222 11.73 -13.14 -0.04
N ILE A 223 10.63 -12.54 0.39
CA ILE A 223 9.63 -13.14 1.28
C ILE A 223 8.37 -13.46 0.45
N VAL A 224 8.09 -14.75 0.28
CA VAL A 224 6.90 -15.22 -0.45
C VAL A 224 5.85 -15.69 0.54
N ILE A 225 4.68 -15.04 0.53
CA ILE A 225 3.58 -15.34 1.43
C ILE A 225 2.53 -16.20 0.72
N GLY A 226 2.18 -17.36 1.28
CA GLY A 226 0.99 -18.13 0.91
C GLY A 226 0.89 -18.64 -0.52
N ASP A 227 1.97 -18.57 -1.30
CA ASP A 227 2.01 -19.02 -2.69
C ASP A 227 3.25 -19.88 -2.94
N GLU A 228 3.10 -21.18 -2.66
CA GLU A 228 4.17 -22.18 -2.81
C GLU A 228 4.62 -22.33 -4.28
N ARG A 229 3.69 -22.19 -5.23
CA ARG A 229 4.04 -22.23 -6.65
C ARG A 229 4.92 -21.04 -7.01
N MET A 230 4.54 -19.83 -6.62
CA MET A 230 5.34 -18.62 -6.82
C MET A 230 6.73 -18.77 -6.17
N TYR A 231 6.81 -19.30 -4.95
CA TYR A 231 8.09 -19.53 -4.26
C TYR A 231 9.04 -20.39 -5.09
N ASN A 232 8.54 -21.42 -5.77
CA ASN A 232 9.36 -22.32 -6.59
C ASN A 232 9.62 -21.79 -8.01
N VAL A 233 8.67 -21.07 -8.61
CA VAL A 233 8.77 -20.53 -9.98
C VAL A 233 9.65 -19.27 -10.05
N ILE A 234 9.76 -18.51 -8.96
CA ILE A 234 10.59 -17.30 -8.96
C ILE A 234 12.07 -17.66 -8.94
N GLU A 235 12.77 -17.23 -9.98
CA GLU A 235 14.18 -17.47 -10.24
C GLU A 235 15.01 -16.24 -9.85
N VAL A 236 15.51 -16.23 -8.62
CA VAL A 236 16.34 -15.16 -8.07
C VAL A 236 17.58 -15.76 -7.41
N SER A 237 18.70 -15.02 -7.45
CA SER A 237 20.00 -15.44 -6.89
C SER A 237 20.11 -15.22 -5.38
N ILE A 238 19.17 -14.46 -4.79
CA ILE A 238 19.14 -14.14 -3.37
C ILE A 238 18.27 -15.12 -2.57
N PRO A 239 18.49 -15.26 -1.25
CA PRO A 239 17.69 -16.16 -0.42
C PRO A 239 16.19 -15.86 -0.46
N LYS A 240 15.39 -16.93 -0.51
CA LYS A 240 13.93 -16.88 -0.43
C LYS A 240 13.45 -17.39 0.93
N LEU A 241 12.45 -16.75 1.51
CA LEU A 241 11.75 -17.18 2.72
C LEU A 241 10.29 -17.42 2.37
N TYR A 242 9.76 -18.57 2.76
CA TYR A 242 8.34 -18.89 2.59
C TYR A 242 7.58 -18.71 3.90
N PHE A 243 6.49 -17.95 3.87
CA PHE A 243 5.57 -17.84 5.00
C PHE A 243 4.21 -18.39 4.59
N ILE A 244 3.64 -19.24 5.44
CA ILE A 244 2.28 -19.73 5.21
C ILE A 244 1.28 -18.59 5.34
N ASN A 245 0.22 -18.63 4.55
CA ASN A 245 -0.95 -17.79 4.75
C ASN A 245 -2.08 -18.68 5.26
N THR A 246 -2.34 -18.63 6.57
CA THR A 246 -3.35 -19.48 7.19
C THR A 246 -4.74 -18.84 7.16
N GLY A 247 -4.83 -17.52 6.95
CA GLY A 247 -6.06 -16.74 6.97
C GLY A 247 -6.65 -16.48 5.59
N TYR A 248 -7.84 -15.88 5.58
CA TYR A 248 -8.45 -15.38 4.35
C TYR A 248 -7.68 -14.14 3.85
N THR A 249 -7.39 -14.10 2.55
CA THR A 249 -6.84 -12.88 1.92
C THR A 249 -8.01 -12.01 1.50
N TYR A 250 -8.23 -10.92 2.24
CA TYR A 250 -9.19 -9.89 1.82
C TYR A 250 -8.53 -8.95 0.82
N GLU A 251 -9.14 -8.81 -0.34
CA GLU A 251 -8.77 -7.79 -1.31
C GLU A 251 -9.67 -6.59 -1.10
N ASN A 252 -9.06 -5.48 -0.69
CA ASN A 252 -9.78 -4.22 -0.61
C ASN A 252 -10.13 -3.79 -2.04
N THR A 253 -11.34 -3.28 -2.25
CA THR A 253 -11.69 -2.67 -3.53
C THR A 253 -10.89 -1.38 -3.70
N ILE A 254 -10.46 -1.09 -4.94
CA ILE A 254 -9.76 0.14 -5.30
C ILE A 254 -10.53 1.38 -4.82
N SER A 255 -11.85 1.42 -5.02
CA SER A 255 -12.72 2.51 -4.57
C SER A 255 -12.59 2.78 -3.07
N LYS A 256 -12.66 1.75 -2.23
CA LYS A 256 -12.45 1.88 -0.77
C LYS A 256 -11.07 2.43 -0.43
N SER A 257 -10.03 2.02 -1.14
CA SER A 257 -8.67 2.58 -0.93
C SER A 257 -8.60 4.06 -1.28
N ILE A 258 -9.27 4.50 -2.36
CA ILE A 258 -9.37 5.92 -2.74
C ILE A 258 -10.18 6.70 -1.68
N LEU A 259 -11.35 6.21 -1.29
CA LEU A 259 -12.20 6.86 -0.29
C LEU A 259 -11.50 6.97 1.08
N ARG A 260 -10.72 5.95 1.48
CA ARG A 260 -9.91 6.00 2.70
C ARG A 260 -8.90 7.15 2.68
N TYR A 261 -8.32 7.49 1.52
CA TYR A 261 -7.41 8.64 1.40
C TYR A 261 -8.11 9.97 1.72
N PHE A 262 -9.37 10.13 1.28
CA PHE A 262 -10.13 11.37 1.48
C PHE A 262 -10.85 11.45 2.84
N ASN A 263 -11.38 10.33 3.31
CA ASN A 263 -12.25 10.27 4.50
C ASN A 263 -11.53 9.73 5.74
N GLY A 264 -10.38 9.08 5.60
CA GLY A 264 -9.73 8.37 6.71
C GLY A 264 -10.28 6.94 6.89
N GLY A 265 -9.81 6.25 7.93
CA GLY A 265 -10.15 4.84 8.17
C GLY A 265 -11.55 4.60 8.77
N ASP A 266 -12.06 5.55 9.55
CA ASP A 266 -13.39 5.56 10.19
C ASP A 266 -14.14 6.87 9.90
N ASN A 267 -13.90 7.47 8.73
CA ASN A 267 -14.48 8.76 8.31
C ASN A 267 -14.10 9.94 9.24
N GLU A 268 -12.90 9.91 9.82
CA GLU A 268 -12.38 10.96 10.69
C GLU A 268 -11.94 12.23 9.94
N TYR A 269 -11.73 12.15 8.63
CA TYR A 269 -11.40 13.29 7.78
C TYR A 269 -12.64 13.81 7.06
N THR A 270 -12.70 15.13 6.89
CA THR A 270 -13.73 15.78 6.08
C THR A 270 -13.07 16.37 4.83
N PRO A 271 -13.23 15.73 3.66
CA PRO A 271 -12.67 16.28 2.43
C PRO A 271 -13.44 17.54 2.01
N TYR A 272 -12.78 18.35 1.19
CA TYR A 272 -13.32 19.58 0.65
C TYR A 272 -13.66 19.41 -0.82
N SER A 273 -14.77 20.01 -1.25
CA SER A 273 -15.08 20.12 -2.66
C SER A 273 -15.25 21.57 -3.08
N PHE A 274 -14.51 21.99 -4.11
CA PHE A 274 -14.51 23.36 -4.61
C PHE A 274 -14.11 23.43 -6.08
N THR A 275 -14.51 24.51 -6.75
CA THR A 275 -14.10 24.85 -8.11
C THR A 275 -12.71 25.46 -8.11
N VAL A 276 -11.82 24.90 -8.94
CA VAL A 276 -10.48 25.42 -9.16
C VAL A 276 -10.56 26.69 -10.02
N LYS A 277 -10.11 27.82 -9.48
CA LYS A 277 -10.20 29.14 -10.16
C LYS A 277 -8.95 29.52 -10.97
N TYR A 278 -7.79 28.98 -10.59
CA TYR A 278 -6.52 29.28 -11.26
C TYR A 278 -6.27 28.27 -12.37
N LYS A 279 -5.57 28.67 -13.44
CA LYS A 279 -5.21 27.76 -14.52
C LYS A 279 -4.15 26.78 -14.01
N TRP A 280 -4.49 25.50 -14.01
CA TRP A 280 -3.56 24.38 -13.86
C TRP A 280 -3.37 23.73 -15.23
N MET A 281 -2.17 23.23 -15.51
CA MET A 281 -1.92 22.40 -16.68
C MET A 281 -2.24 20.96 -16.34
N ILE A 282 -3.14 20.34 -17.10
CA ILE A 282 -3.50 18.93 -16.95
C ILE A 282 -2.61 18.14 -17.88
N ILE A 283 -1.77 17.27 -17.33
CA ILE A 283 -0.73 16.56 -18.07
C ILE A 283 -0.98 15.07 -18.04
N LYS A 284 -0.84 14.41 -19.18
CA LYS A 284 -0.76 12.96 -19.28
C LYS A 284 0.65 12.57 -19.72
N ILE A 285 1.11 11.39 -19.30
CA ILE A 285 2.43 10.86 -19.62
C ILE A 285 2.26 9.69 -20.59
N GLY A 286 2.97 9.72 -21.72
CA GLY A 286 2.82 8.76 -22.81
C GLY A 286 2.05 9.36 -23.99
N GLU A 287 1.78 8.60 -25.05
CA GLU A 287 0.96 9.05 -26.19
C GLU A 287 -0.45 8.42 -26.14
N GLU A 288 -1.51 9.22 -26.35
CA GLU A 288 -2.89 8.73 -26.41
C GLU A 288 -3.28 8.16 -27.80
N HIS A 289 -2.63 8.60 -28.87
CA HIS A 289 -3.05 8.28 -30.24
C HIS A 289 -2.06 7.36 -30.95
N LEU A 290 -2.44 6.08 -31.00
CA LEU A 290 -1.80 5.07 -31.83
C LEU A 290 -2.19 5.29 -33.30
N ALA A 291 -1.30 5.86 -34.11
CA ALA A 291 -1.43 5.69 -35.55
C ALA A 291 -1.36 4.18 -35.89
N PRO A 292 -2.24 3.64 -36.75
CA PRO A 292 -2.20 2.24 -37.12
C PRO A 292 -0.85 1.87 -37.76
N GLU A 293 -0.41 0.61 -37.63
CA GLU A 293 0.89 0.15 -38.17
C GLU A 293 1.03 0.43 -39.67
N SER A 294 -0.08 0.51 -40.39
CA SER A 294 -0.14 0.88 -41.81
C SER A 294 0.32 2.30 -42.13
N ALA A 295 0.46 3.18 -41.13
CA ALA A 295 0.97 4.54 -41.27
C ALA A 295 2.49 4.68 -41.00
N LEU A 296 3.17 3.58 -40.65
CA LEU A 296 4.61 3.58 -40.37
C LEU A 296 5.43 3.32 -41.65
N PRO A 297 6.56 4.01 -41.87
CA PRO A 297 7.47 3.70 -42.97
C PRO A 297 8.00 2.26 -42.91
N LEU A 298 8.08 1.60 -44.07
CA LEU A 298 8.66 0.25 -44.19
C LEU A 298 10.06 0.19 -43.59
N GLY A 299 10.24 -0.70 -42.59
CA GLY A 299 11.52 -0.93 -41.91
C GLY A 299 11.75 -0.10 -40.64
N SER A 300 10.80 0.74 -40.23
CA SER A 300 10.88 1.44 -38.94
C SER A 300 10.32 0.59 -37.80
N THR A 301 11.09 0.47 -36.70
CA THR A 301 10.58 -0.03 -35.43
C THR A 301 10.05 1.15 -34.60
N ARG A 302 8.86 0.96 -34.01
CA ARG A 302 8.17 1.96 -33.20
C ARG A 302 9.05 2.39 -32.02
N LYS A 303 9.25 3.68 -31.82
CA LYS A 303 9.61 4.23 -30.51
C LYS A 303 8.38 4.97 -30.01
N LEU A 304 7.61 4.35 -29.11
CA LEU A 304 6.53 5.06 -28.41
C LEU A 304 7.15 6.27 -27.70
N GLY A 305 6.46 7.41 -27.69
CA GLY A 305 6.73 8.51 -26.77
C GLY A 305 6.36 8.15 -25.33
N THR A 306 6.84 7.03 -24.79
CA THR A 306 6.50 6.48 -23.47
C THR A 306 6.74 7.46 -22.33
N LEU A 307 7.67 8.40 -22.52
CA LEU A 307 8.09 9.38 -21.53
C LEU A 307 7.77 10.82 -21.92
N LEU A 308 6.82 11.05 -22.83
CA LEU A 308 6.46 12.41 -23.24
C LEU A 308 5.29 12.92 -22.40
N PRO A 309 5.52 13.90 -21.50
CA PRO A 309 4.44 14.64 -20.87
C PRO A 309 3.79 15.57 -21.90
N HIS A 310 2.46 15.57 -21.99
CA HIS A 310 1.72 16.47 -22.87
C HIS A 310 0.46 16.98 -22.18
N GLU A 311 0.01 18.19 -22.55
CA GLU A 311 -1.25 18.76 -22.03
C GLU A 311 -2.44 17.99 -22.61
N THR A 312 -3.42 17.67 -21.77
CA THR A 312 -4.65 16.97 -22.14
C THR A 312 -5.87 17.68 -21.57
N GLU A 313 -7.06 17.30 -22.05
CA GLU A 313 -8.30 17.79 -21.49
C GLU A 313 -8.59 17.14 -20.13
N LEU A 314 -9.15 17.92 -19.21
CA LEU A 314 -9.61 17.42 -17.93
C LEU A 314 -10.72 16.40 -18.14
N GLU A 315 -10.65 15.24 -17.50
CA GLU A 315 -11.70 14.23 -17.56
C GLU A 315 -12.55 14.19 -16.29
N GLU A 316 -13.86 13.99 -16.43
CA GLU A 316 -14.74 13.74 -15.29
C GLU A 316 -14.39 12.43 -14.58
N HIS A 317 -14.49 12.43 -13.24
CA HIS A 317 -14.10 11.34 -12.35
C HIS A 317 -12.61 10.97 -12.36
N ALA A 318 -11.77 11.68 -13.10
CA ALA A 318 -10.35 11.41 -13.16
C ALA A 318 -9.69 11.64 -11.81
N ILE A 319 -8.73 10.76 -11.49
CA ILE A 319 -7.80 10.96 -10.38
C ILE A 319 -6.61 11.75 -10.91
N LEU A 320 -6.25 12.81 -10.19
CA LEU A 320 -5.14 13.69 -10.54
C LEU A 320 -4.08 13.68 -9.45
N GLY A 321 -2.81 13.49 -9.84
CA GLY A 321 -1.65 13.67 -8.97
C GLY A 321 -1.16 15.13 -8.98
N ILE A 322 -1.01 15.75 -7.82
CA ILE A 322 -0.50 17.12 -7.71
C ILE A 322 1.03 17.09 -7.79
N SER A 323 1.61 17.42 -8.94
CA SER A 323 3.06 17.35 -9.16
C SER A 323 3.81 18.50 -8.51
N GLU A 324 4.99 18.21 -7.95
CA GLU A 324 5.94 19.24 -7.48
C GLU A 324 6.70 19.94 -8.61
N ALA A 325 6.51 19.52 -9.86
CA ALA A 325 7.24 20.05 -10.99
C ALA A 325 7.02 21.54 -11.23
N LYS A 326 8.11 22.21 -11.65
CA LYS A 326 8.09 23.61 -12.07
C LYS A 326 8.07 23.76 -13.59
N ASN A 327 8.60 22.76 -14.30
CA ASN A 327 8.64 22.69 -15.76
C ASN A 327 8.10 21.33 -16.22
N LEU A 328 7.64 21.26 -17.47
CA LEU A 328 7.06 20.06 -18.07
C LEU A 328 8.03 18.86 -18.04
N ASP A 329 9.30 19.09 -18.34
CA ASP A 329 10.35 18.06 -18.40
C ASP A 329 10.65 17.40 -17.04
N ASP A 330 10.28 18.07 -15.94
CA ASP A 330 10.54 17.59 -14.58
C ASP A 330 9.42 16.66 -14.06
N ILE A 331 8.26 16.61 -14.73
CA ILE A 331 7.05 15.92 -14.25
C ILE A 331 7.29 14.44 -13.96
N ILE A 332 8.01 13.76 -14.85
CA ILE A 332 8.30 12.32 -14.72
C ILE A 332 9.28 12.04 -13.58
N ASN A 333 10.10 13.04 -13.24
CA ASN A 333 11.21 12.89 -12.31
C ASN A 333 10.87 13.31 -10.88
N LEU A 334 9.74 14.00 -10.68
CA LEU A 334 9.35 14.58 -9.40
C LEU A 334 8.11 13.89 -8.80
N PRO A 335 8.04 13.80 -7.47
CA PRO A 335 6.91 13.18 -6.80
C PRO A 335 5.65 14.05 -6.89
N VAL A 336 4.54 13.46 -6.46
CA VAL A 336 3.29 14.16 -6.20
C VAL A 336 3.13 14.40 -4.70
N VAL A 337 2.57 15.56 -4.34
CA VAL A 337 2.29 15.90 -2.93
C VAL A 337 0.97 15.34 -2.42
N GLY A 338 0.11 14.88 -3.33
CA GLY A 338 -1.20 14.37 -3.01
C GLY A 338 -2.05 14.16 -4.24
N TYR A 339 -3.28 13.73 -3.99
CA TYR A 339 -4.23 13.32 -5.01
C TYR A 339 -5.54 14.10 -4.88
N VAL A 340 -6.18 14.38 -6.01
CA VAL A 340 -7.52 14.96 -6.07
C VAL A 340 -8.35 14.18 -7.07
N VAL A 341 -9.67 14.28 -6.94
CA VAL A 341 -10.60 13.66 -7.90
C VAL A 341 -11.47 14.72 -8.54
N VAL A 342 -11.65 14.64 -9.85
CA VAL A 342 -12.56 15.53 -10.59
C VAL A 342 -14.00 15.12 -10.32
N VAL A 343 -14.75 16.00 -9.67
CA VAL A 343 -16.18 15.81 -9.37
C VAL A 343 -17.06 16.32 -10.51
N ASN A 344 -16.63 17.40 -11.16
CA ASN A 344 -17.31 17.94 -12.33
C ASN A 344 -16.31 18.62 -13.26
N GLN A 345 -16.24 18.14 -14.50
CA GLN A 345 -15.31 18.65 -15.50
C GLN A 345 -15.68 20.08 -15.95
N ALA A 346 -16.97 20.36 -16.16
CA ALA A 346 -17.44 21.60 -16.79
C ALA A 346 -17.07 22.88 -16.01
N ASN A 347 -17.02 22.80 -14.68
CA ASN A 347 -16.61 23.90 -13.81
C ASN A 347 -15.33 23.60 -13.02
N PHE A 348 -14.56 22.60 -13.44
CA PHE A 348 -13.34 22.12 -12.78
C PHE A 348 -13.49 22.01 -11.25
N LYS A 349 -14.55 21.36 -10.81
CA LYS A 349 -14.79 21.07 -9.39
C LYS A 349 -14.09 19.78 -9.01
N ILE A 350 -13.34 19.82 -7.93
CA ILE A 350 -12.56 18.69 -7.42
C ILE A 350 -12.96 18.30 -6.00
N LEU A 351 -12.63 17.09 -5.59
CA LEU A 351 -12.54 16.63 -4.20
C LEU A 351 -11.07 16.65 -3.77
N CYS A 352 -10.78 17.25 -2.62
CA CYS A 352 -9.43 17.44 -2.11
C CYS A 352 -9.38 17.22 -0.59
N THR A 353 -8.25 16.74 -0.07
CA THR A 353 -8.01 16.61 1.38
C THR A 353 -7.80 17.94 2.08
N GLN A 354 -7.60 19.03 1.33
CA GLN A 354 -7.38 20.38 1.84
C GLN A 354 -8.38 21.37 1.28
N SER A 355 -8.64 22.46 2.01
CA SER A 355 -9.62 23.49 1.61
C SER A 355 -9.22 24.31 0.38
N LYS A 356 -7.96 24.19 -0.05
CA LYS A 356 -7.38 24.83 -1.24
C LYS A 356 -6.27 23.95 -1.80
N LEU A 357 -6.04 24.02 -3.10
CA LEU A 357 -4.86 23.40 -3.71
C LEU A 357 -3.58 24.12 -3.27
N PRO A 358 -2.48 23.38 -3.07
CA PRO A 358 -1.15 23.98 -2.90
C PRO A 358 -0.71 24.73 -4.16
N LYS A 359 0.27 25.62 -4.03
CA LYS A 359 0.75 26.48 -5.13
C LYS A 359 1.72 25.74 -6.06
N TYR A 360 1.18 24.84 -6.90
CA TYR A 360 1.89 24.18 -8.00
C TYR A 360 1.22 24.49 -9.35
N SER A 361 1.83 24.02 -10.43
CA SER A 361 1.40 24.35 -11.81
C SER A 361 0.78 23.18 -12.56
N PHE A 362 1.08 21.94 -12.16
CA PHE A 362 0.75 20.73 -12.94
C PHE A 362 -0.08 19.73 -12.13
N LEU A 363 -1.08 19.17 -12.80
CA LEU A 363 -1.84 18.00 -12.34
C LEU A 363 -1.60 16.87 -13.34
N ILE A 364 -1.14 15.73 -12.85
CA ILE A 364 -0.94 14.53 -13.66
C ILE A 364 -2.26 13.76 -13.71
N GLN A 365 -2.89 13.71 -14.88
CA GLN A 365 -4.07 12.90 -15.15
C GLN A 365 -3.66 11.54 -15.70
N SER A 366 -4.36 10.50 -15.26
CA SER A 366 -4.19 9.15 -15.81
C SER A 366 -5.54 8.53 -16.16
N ASP A 367 -5.51 7.30 -16.66
CA ASP A 367 -6.72 6.55 -17.03
C ASP A 367 -7.53 6.08 -15.79
N LEU A 368 -7.05 6.34 -14.57
CA LEU A 368 -7.73 5.93 -13.35
C LEU A 368 -8.88 6.88 -13.00
N LYS A 369 -10.06 6.30 -12.78
CA LYS A 369 -11.27 7.03 -12.39
C LYS A 369 -11.82 6.55 -11.06
N CYS A 370 -12.43 7.48 -10.33
CA CYS A 370 -13.17 7.20 -9.10
C CYS A 370 -14.65 7.50 -9.34
N LEU A 371 -15.46 6.45 -9.48
CA LEU A 371 -16.88 6.54 -9.82
C LEU A 371 -17.79 6.64 -8.58
N ASP A 372 -17.29 6.21 -7.42
CA ASP A 372 -18.06 6.07 -6.18
C ASP A 372 -17.94 7.27 -5.23
N LEU A 373 -17.98 8.50 -5.77
CA LEU A 373 -17.78 9.76 -5.01
C LEU A 373 -19.04 10.29 -4.32
#